data_AF-A0A0J1GJQ4-F1
#
_entry.id   AF-A0A0J1GJQ4-F1
#
_cell.length_a   1.000
_cell.length_b   1.000
_cell.length_c   1.000
_cell.angle_alpha   90.00
_cell.angle_beta   90.00
_cell.angle_gamma   90.00
#
_symmetry.space_group_name_H-M   'P 1'
#
loop_
_entity.id
_entity.type
_entity.pdbx_description
1 polymer ?
#
loop_
_entity_poly.entity_id
_entity_poly.type
_entity_poly.pdbx_seq_one_letter_code
_entity_poly.pdbx_strand_id
1 'polypeptide(L)'
;LTPLLIASFAFNFNNFVMIQLLTSGGPNMVGTSEPAGYTDLLVSYTYRIAFEGGGGQDFGLAGAIATVIFVLVSGMALLNLKFTNTKLEQD
;
A
#
# COMPACT_ATOMS: atom_id res chain seq x y z
N LEU A 1 -20.99 -3.42 -10.42
CA LEU A 1 -19.63 -2.87 -10.73
C LEU A 1 -18.87 -2.49 -9.47
N THR A 2 -19.52 -1.98 -8.43
CA THR A 2 -18.84 -1.48 -7.22
C THR A 2 -17.93 -2.48 -6.49
N PRO A 3 -18.30 -3.76 -6.30
CA PRO A 3 -17.40 -4.73 -5.67
C PRO A 3 -16.10 -4.94 -6.47
N LEU A 4 -16.20 -4.96 -7.80
CA LEU A 4 -15.05 -5.09 -8.69
C LEU A 4 -14.14 -3.85 -8.62
N LEU A 5 -14.71 -2.66 -8.51
CA LEU A 5 -13.94 -1.43 -8.34
C LEU A 5 -13.18 -1.40 -7.01
N ILE A 6 -13.82 -1.85 -5.92
CA ILE A 6 -13.18 -1.93 -4.59
C ILE A 6 -12.04 -2.96 -4.60
N ALA A 7 -12.25 -4.12 -5.23
CA ALA A 7 -11.19 -5.12 -5.40
C ALA A 7 -10.01 -4.57 -6.24
N SER A 8 -10.30 -3.85 -7.34
CA SER A 8 -9.28 -3.20 -8.16
C SER A 8 -8.52 -2.13 -7.39
N PHE A 9 -9.19 -1.33 -6.56
CA PHE A 9 -8.55 -0.35 -5.69
C PHE A 9 -7.60 -1.03 -4.69
N ALA A 10 -8.06 -2.07 -3.98
CA ALA A 10 -7.24 -2.79 -3.02
C ALA A 10 -5.99 -3.45 -3.67
N PHE A 11 -6.15 -3.98 -4.88
CA PHE A 11 -5.05 -4.51 -5.68
C PHE A 11 -4.04 -3.42 -6.05
N ASN A 12 -4.51 -2.29 -6.60
CA ASN A 12 -3.62 -1.20 -7.05
C ASN A 12 -2.93 -0.49 -5.88
N PHE A 13 -3.59 -0.36 -4.71
CA PHE A 13 -2.99 0.22 -3.51
C PHE A 13 -1.74 -0.55 -3.05
N ASN A 14 -1.71 -1.86 -3.27
CA ASN A 14 -0.62 -2.75 -2.87
C ASN A 14 0.20 -3.29 -4.04
N ASN A 15 0.21 -2.61 -5.18
CA ASN A 15 0.88 -3.11 -6.40
C ASN A 15 2.40 -2.93 -6.35
N PHE A 16 3.03 -3.70 -5.46
CA PHE A 16 4.46 -3.70 -5.22
C PHE A 16 5.29 -3.98 -6.47
N VAL A 17 4.89 -5.02 -7.23
CA VAL A 17 5.64 -5.49 -8.41
C VAL A 17 5.72 -4.40 -9.47
N MET A 18 4.61 -3.69 -9.73
CA MET A 18 4.60 -2.63 -10.74
C MET A 18 5.58 -1.51 -10.38
N ILE A 19 5.57 -1.02 -9.13
CA ILE A 19 6.47 0.04 -8.70
C ILE A 19 7.91 -0.42 -8.70
N GLN A 20 8.20 -1.59 -8.11
CA GLN A 20 9.56 -2.07 -7.99
C GLN A 20 10.25 -2.29 -9.34
N LEU A 21 9.53 -2.87 -10.30
CA LEU A 21 10.09 -3.17 -11.62
C LEU A 21 10.13 -1.94 -12.54
N LEU A 22 9.18 -1.03 -12.43
CA LEU A 22 9.09 0.10 -13.37
C LEU A 22 9.95 1.29 -12.93
N THR A 23 9.88 1.65 -11.65
CA THR A 23 10.52 2.86 -11.12
C THR A 23 11.45 2.60 -9.96
N SER A 24 11.38 1.40 -9.37
CA SER A 24 12.02 1.07 -8.09
C SER A 24 11.72 2.12 -7.00
N GLY A 25 10.53 2.73 -7.05
CA GLY A 25 10.08 3.80 -6.16
C GLY A 25 10.56 5.21 -6.52
N GLY A 26 11.49 5.35 -7.48
CA GLY A 26 12.10 6.64 -7.83
C GLY A 26 11.14 7.66 -8.45
N PRO A 27 11.57 8.93 -8.63
CA PRO A 27 12.86 9.48 -8.19
C PRO A 27 12.97 9.54 -6.66
N ASN A 28 14.19 9.56 -6.13
CA ASN A 28 14.40 9.64 -4.68
C ASN A 28 13.95 11.00 -4.13
N MET A 29 13.28 10.99 -2.99
CA MET A 29 12.98 12.18 -2.22
C MET A 29 14.25 12.64 -1.49
N VAL A 30 14.70 13.84 -1.79
CA VAL A 30 15.86 14.44 -1.12
C VAL A 30 15.46 14.97 0.26
N GLY A 31 16.30 14.72 1.27
CA GLY A 31 16.09 15.22 2.63
C GLY A 31 15.22 14.34 3.53
N THR A 32 14.85 13.13 3.10
CA THR A 32 14.19 12.15 3.98
C THR A 32 15.22 11.42 4.84
N SER A 33 14.88 11.15 6.10
CA SER A 33 15.76 10.40 7.02
C SER A 33 15.96 8.95 6.57
N GLU A 34 14.92 8.35 6.00
CA GLU A 34 14.95 7.02 5.39
C GLU A 34 14.82 7.14 3.87
N PRO A 35 15.45 6.25 3.08
CA PRO A 35 15.31 6.26 1.63
C PRO A 35 13.83 6.10 1.23
N ALA A 36 13.29 7.12 0.56
CA ALA A 36 11.94 7.13 0.02
C ALA A 36 11.98 7.69 -1.40
N GLY A 37 11.08 7.26 -2.27
CA GLY A 37 10.94 7.86 -3.58
C GLY A 37 9.52 8.34 -3.89
N TYR A 38 9.40 9.24 -4.87
CA TYR A 38 8.16 9.92 -5.22
C TYR A 38 7.08 9.01 -5.81
N THR A 39 7.45 7.82 -6.30
CA THR A 39 6.48 6.83 -6.80
C THR A 39 6.30 5.66 -5.85
N ASP A 40 6.91 5.70 -4.67
CA ASP A 40 6.74 4.63 -3.70
C ASP A 40 5.28 4.54 -3.22
N LEU A 41 4.75 3.33 -3.24
CA LEU A 41 3.56 2.97 -2.47
C LEU A 41 3.97 2.65 -1.03
N LEU A 42 3.03 2.67 -0.09
CA LEU A 42 3.32 2.25 1.29
C LEU A 42 4.01 0.87 1.32
N VAL A 43 3.55 -0.08 0.50
CA VAL A 43 4.16 -1.41 0.43
C VAL A 43 5.60 -1.40 -0.11
N SER A 44 5.93 -0.58 -1.12
CA SER A 44 7.30 -0.54 -1.67
C SER A 44 8.27 0.23 -0.78
N TYR A 45 7.82 1.33 -0.19
CA TYR A 45 8.60 2.08 0.80
C TYR A 45 8.96 1.22 2.02
N THR A 46 7.98 0.50 2.54
CA THR A 46 8.16 -0.30 3.76
C THR A 46 8.98 -1.56 3.52
N TYR A 47 8.87 -2.16 2.33
CA TYR A 47 9.78 -3.21 1.88
C TYR A 47 11.23 -2.73 1.85
N ARG A 48 11.47 -1.52 1.31
CA ARG A 48 12.81 -0.93 1.28
C ARG A 48 13.39 -0.77 2.69
N ILE A 49 12.61 -0.29 3.64
CA ILE A 49 13.05 -0.17 5.03
C ILE A 49 13.38 -1.56 5.62
N ALA A 50 12.54 -2.56 5.38
CA ALA A 50 12.70 -3.88 6.00
C ALA A 50 13.76 -4.79 5.35
N PHE A 51 14.11 -4.57 4.08
CA PHE A 51 14.98 -5.49 3.33
C PHE A 51 16.16 -4.82 2.60
N GLU A 52 16.10 -3.52 2.32
CA GLU A 52 17.17 -2.78 1.62
C GLU A 52 17.97 -1.87 2.58
N GLY A 53 17.41 -1.55 3.75
CA GLY A 53 18.00 -0.65 4.75
C GLY A 53 19.17 -1.26 5.52
N GLY A 54 20.30 -1.54 4.86
CA GLY A 54 21.65 -1.73 5.43
C GLY A 54 21.90 -2.82 6.49
N GLY A 55 20.87 -3.34 7.18
CA GLY A 55 20.97 -4.21 8.36
C GLY A 55 20.54 -5.66 8.14
N GLY A 56 20.08 -6.03 6.94
CA GLY A 56 19.60 -7.37 6.61
C GLY A 56 18.10 -7.43 6.32
N GLN A 57 17.52 -8.62 6.44
CA GLN A 57 16.11 -8.88 6.15
C GLN A 57 15.30 -8.96 7.45
N ASP A 58 14.63 -7.88 7.81
CA ASP A 58 13.83 -7.79 9.03
C ASP A 58 12.39 -8.26 8.80
N PHE A 59 12.20 -9.58 8.80
CA PHE A 59 10.89 -10.21 8.60
C PHE A 59 9.85 -9.82 9.66
N GLY A 60 10.27 -9.57 10.91
CA GLY A 60 9.39 -9.10 11.97
C GLY A 60 8.85 -7.70 11.70
N LEU A 61 9.70 -6.80 11.20
CA LEU A 61 9.30 -5.46 10.78
C LEU A 61 8.38 -5.54 9.56
N ALA A 62 8.71 -6.38 8.57
CA ALA A 62 7.88 -6.60 7.40
C ALA A 62 6.46 -7.10 7.76
N GLY A 63 6.35 -8.06 8.68
CA GLY A 63 5.06 -8.58 9.15
C GLY A 63 4.23 -7.55 9.91
N ALA A 64 4.87 -6.75 10.77
CA ALA A 64 4.19 -5.66 11.49
C ALA A 64 3.62 -4.63 10.52
N ILE A 65 4.40 -4.24 9.50
CA ILE A 65 3.95 -3.27 8.51
C ILE A 65 2.86 -3.85 7.60
N ALA A 66 2.99 -5.11 7.17
CA ALA A 66 1.94 -5.79 6.42
C ALA A 66 0.60 -5.80 7.18
N THR A 67 0.63 -5.97 8.50
CA THR A 67 -0.56 -5.90 9.36
C THR A 67 -1.16 -4.51 9.39
N VAL A 68 -0.34 -3.46 9.48
CA VAL A 68 -0.81 -2.06 9.45
C VAL A 68 -1.46 -1.73 8.10
N ILE A 69 -0.82 -2.10 6.99
CA ILE A 69 -1.36 -1.90 5.64
C ILE A 69 -2.68 -2.65 5.48
N PHE A 70 -2.78 -3.88 5.97
CA PHE A 70 -4.01 -4.67 5.94
C PHE A 70 -5.17 -3.95 6.66
N VAL A 71 -4.93 -3.42 7.87
CA VAL A 71 -5.96 -2.69 8.62
C VAL A 71 -6.42 -1.43 7.87
N LEU A 72 -5.49 -0.69 7.26
CA LEU A 72 -5.83 0.50 6.47
C LEU A 72 -6.68 0.15 5.24
N VAL A 73 -6.23 -0.82 4.44
CA VAL A 73 -6.91 -1.21 3.18
C VAL A 73 -8.26 -1.84 3.47
N SER A 74 -8.35 -2.72 4.48
CA SER A 74 -9.62 -3.33 4.89
C SER A 74 -10.58 -2.28 5.45
N GLY A 75 -10.11 -1.33 6.25
CA GLY A 75 -10.91 -0.21 6.74
C GLY A 75 -11.48 0.62 5.59
N MET A 76 -10.64 1.01 4.63
CA MET A 76 -11.09 1.75 3.43
C MET A 76 -12.08 0.93 2.59
N ALA A 77 -11.85 -0.37 2.40
CA ALA A 77 -12.75 -1.25 1.67
C ALA A 77 -14.12 -1.38 2.35
N LEU A 78 -14.14 -1.56 3.68
CA LEU A 78 -15.36 -1.65 4.47
C LEU A 78 -16.16 -0.34 4.44
N LEU A 79 -15.48 0.81 4.52
CA LEU A 79 -16.13 2.11 4.37
C LEU A 79 -16.77 2.24 2.98
N ASN A 80 -16.01 1.95 1.91
CA ASN A 80 -16.54 2.00 0.54
C ASN A 80 -17.74 1.07 0.34
N LEU A 81 -17.70 -0.15 0.91
CA LEU A 81 -18.82 -1.08 0.88
C LEU A 81 -20.03 -0.52 1.64
N LYS A 82 -19.85 0.03 2.85
CA LYS A 82 -20.94 0.61 3.64
C LYS A 82 -21.61 1.78 2.92
N PHE A 83 -20.84 2.73 2.40
CA PHE A 83 -21.38 3.86 1.65
C PHE A 83 -22.10 3.43 0.37
N THR A 84 -21.62 2.39 -0.31
CA THR A 84 -22.30 1.85 -1.50
C THR A 84 -23.63 1.20 -1.15
N ASN A 85 -23.69 0.37 -0.11
CA ASN A 85 -24.94 -0.28 0.28
C ASN A 85 -25.99 0.73 0.76
N THR A 86 -25.60 1.75 1.52
CA THR A 86 -26.54 2.82 1.92
C THR A 86 -27.07 3.60 0.73
N LYS A 87 -26.25 3.83 -0.31
CA LYS A 87 -26.70 4.53 -1.53
C LYS A 87 -27.68 3.69 -2.36
N LEU A 88 -27.54 2.36 -2.35
CA LEU A 88 -28.46 1.44 -3.04
C LEU A 88 -29.81 1.28 -2.32
N GLU A 89 -29.89 1.57 -1.01
CA GLU A 89 -31.13 1.48 -0.23
C GLU A 89 -31.95 2.79 -0.26
N GLN A 90 -31.39 3.86 -0.81
CA GLN A 90 -32.04 5.17 -0.96
C GLN A 90 -32.57 5.44 -2.39
N ASP A 91 -32.33 4.52 -3.33
CA ASP A 91 -32.86 4.52 -4.69
C ASP A 91 -33.94 3.43 -4.85
#